data_AF-A0AAU0T7Y1-F1
#
_entry.id   AF-A0AAU0T7Y1-F1
#
_cell.length_a   1.000
_cell.length_b   1.000
_cell.length_c   1.000
_cell.angle_alpha   90.00
_cell.angle_beta   90.00
_cell.angle_gamma   90.00
#
_symmetry.space_group_name_H-M   'P 1'
#
loop_
_entity.id
_entity.type
_entity.pdbx_description
1 polymer ?
#
loop_
_entity_poly.entity_id
_entity_poly.type
_entity_poly.pdbx_seq_one_letter_code
_entity_poly.pdbx_strand_id
1 'polypeptide(L)'
;MIVNNSAVLARYERTSFLSKDGYEVEVYSSKWRLSKDVRIHFGTLPAWLDGDLKRTFKQVLAIYGETCSAQYTILLYHRFKSYFEATHSLPLFSPESMISYRSQIADTEWELSPMRAFIRTWVSLGYPGASADTLKMMEGWRIKGSEKGYAVQSMCPENGPLTDIEMEAIVSGVLDCYAIGKLDLRATCFAMILAMTGRRPTQIAALKIKDLMSVGQRYFINFPRGK
;
A
#
# COMPACT_ATOMS: atom_id res chain seq x y z
N MET A 1 -20.69 29.28 40.30
CA MET A 1 -19.88 28.05 40.50
C MET A 1 -19.91 27.30 39.19
N ILE A 2 -18.86 27.48 38.37
CA ILE A 2 -18.77 26.88 37.03
C ILE A 2 -18.36 25.42 37.23
N VAL A 3 -19.24 24.50 36.86
CA VAL A 3 -18.97 23.07 36.93
C VAL A 3 -18.00 22.72 35.80
N ASN A 4 -16.80 22.29 36.18
CA ASN A 4 -15.79 21.73 35.29
C ASN A 4 -16.37 20.49 34.59
N ASN A 5 -16.57 20.58 33.28
CA ASN A 5 -16.96 19.45 32.45
C ASN A 5 -15.74 18.83 31.75
N SER A 6 -14.72 18.49 32.53
CA SER A 6 -13.55 17.72 32.10
C SER A 6 -13.74 16.22 32.36
N ALA A 7 -14.92 15.70 32.01
CA ALA A 7 -15.06 14.28 31.72
C ALA A 7 -14.51 14.08 30.30
N VAL A 8 -13.26 13.61 30.20
CA VAL A 8 -12.72 13.06 28.96
C VAL A 8 -13.71 12.00 28.49
N LEU A 9 -14.49 12.29 27.45
CA LEU A 9 -15.34 11.31 26.79
C LEU A 9 -14.46 10.09 26.53
N ALA A 10 -14.76 8.96 27.18
CA ALA A 10 -14.08 7.70 26.92
C ALA A 10 -14.24 7.42 25.42
N ARG A 11 -13.17 7.66 24.66
CA ARG A 11 -13.21 7.50 23.21
C ARG A 11 -13.35 6.03 22.91
N TYR A 12 -14.24 5.69 21.99
CA TYR A 12 -14.42 4.31 21.57
C TYR A 12 -13.10 3.78 21.01
N GLU A 13 -12.51 2.80 21.69
CA GLU A 13 -11.33 2.10 21.23
C GLU A 13 -11.73 0.73 20.70
N ARG A 14 -11.34 0.46 19.46
CA ARG A 14 -11.54 -0.85 18.85
C ARG A 14 -10.71 -1.88 19.60
N THR A 15 -11.31 -2.98 20.01
CA THR A 15 -10.61 -4.14 20.54
C THR A 15 -10.15 -5.07 19.41
N SER A 16 -10.97 -5.20 18.37
CA SER A 16 -10.70 -5.96 17.16
C SER A 16 -11.30 -5.31 15.92
N PHE A 17 -10.91 -5.81 14.74
CA PHE A 17 -11.51 -5.47 13.45
C PHE A 17 -11.39 -6.65 12.49
N LEU A 18 -12.19 -6.67 11.43
CA LEU A 18 -12.04 -7.57 10.29
C LEU A 18 -11.22 -6.85 9.22
N SER A 19 -10.11 -7.43 8.77
CA SER A 19 -9.33 -6.85 7.68
C SER A 19 -10.14 -6.83 6.38
N LYS A 20 -9.73 -6.00 5.42
CA LYS A 20 -10.30 -5.96 4.07
C LYS A 20 -10.38 -7.34 3.40
N ASP A 21 -9.42 -8.20 3.70
CA ASP A 21 -9.29 -9.55 3.13
C ASP A 21 -9.96 -10.63 4.01
N GLY A 22 -10.71 -10.23 5.05
CA GLY A 22 -11.54 -11.13 5.87
C GLY A 22 -10.82 -11.81 7.03
N TYR A 23 -9.71 -11.25 7.53
CA TYR A 23 -8.99 -11.79 8.69
C TYR A 23 -9.37 -11.03 9.97
N GLU A 24 -9.75 -11.75 11.02
CA GLU A 24 -9.96 -11.14 12.33
C GLU A 24 -8.64 -10.73 12.98
N VAL A 25 -8.58 -9.51 13.50
CA VAL A 25 -7.38 -8.92 14.07
C VAL A 25 -7.71 -8.24 15.39
N GLU A 26 -7.03 -8.65 16.45
CA GLU A 26 -7.01 -7.92 17.72
C GLU A 26 -6.10 -6.69 17.61
N VAL A 27 -6.65 -5.50 17.84
CA VAL A 27 -5.95 -4.22 17.63
C VAL A 27 -4.66 -4.16 18.47
N TYR A 28 -4.73 -4.62 19.72
CA TYR A 28 -3.60 -4.53 20.64
C TYR A 28 -2.62 -5.69 20.59
N SER A 29 -2.88 -6.73 19.77
CA SER A 29 -1.93 -7.82 19.57
C SER A 29 -0.56 -7.35 19.06
N SER A 30 0.50 -8.04 19.44
CA SER A 30 1.87 -7.76 18.99
C SER A 30 2.08 -8.04 17.50
N LYS A 31 1.18 -8.83 16.90
CA LYS A 31 1.23 -9.24 15.50
C LYS A 31 -0.15 -9.15 14.86
N TRP A 32 -0.26 -8.49 13.72
CA TRP A 32 -1.47 -8.52 12.90
C TRP A 32 -1.25 -9.39 11.68
N ARG A 33 -2.26 -10.20 11.33
CA ARG A 33 -2.34 -10.89 10.04
C ARG A 33 -3.46 -10.24 9.25
N LEU A 34 -3.10 -9.50 8.20
CA LEU A 34 -4.07 -8.73 7.41
C LEU A 34 -4.56 -9.49 6.17
N SER A 35 -3.72 -10.37 5.63
CA SER A 35 -4.06 -11.25 4.51
C SER A 35 -3.32 -12.58 4.62
N LYS A 36 -3.38 -13.41 3.57
CA LYS A 36 -2.55 -14.63 3.47
C LYS A 36 -1.04 -14.31 3.45
N ASP A 37 -0.67 -13.17 2.84
CA ASP A 37 0.72 -12.79 2.57
C ASP A 37 1.25 -11.69 3.49
N VAL A 38 0.37 -10.86 4.06
CA VAL A 38 0.77 -9.65 4.79
C VAL A 38 0.58 -9.80 6.30
N ARG A 39 1.66 -9.55 7.04
CA ARG A 39 1.69 -9.51 8.51
C ARG A 39 2.43 -8.27 9.01
N ILE A 40 1.94 -7.65 10.08
CA ILE A 40 2.59 -6.52 10.75
C ILE A 40 3.09 -7.00 12.11
N HIS A 41 4.37 -6.74 12.40
CA HIS A 41 5.01 -7.09 13.67
C HIS A 41 5.35 -5.83 14.47
N PHE A 42 4.50 -5.46 15.43
CA PHE A 42 4.67 -4.23 16.21
C PHE A 42 5.85 -4.26 17.18
N GLY A 43 6.41 -5.45 17.45
CA GLY A 43 7.69 -5.57 18.18
C GLY A 43 8.88 -4.95 17.46
N THR A 44 8.73 -4.60 16.17
CA THR A 44 9.77 -3.88 15.41
C THR A 44 9.67 -2.36 15.53
N LEU A 45 8.63 -1.82 16.19
CA LEU A 45 8.58 -0.40 16.52
C LEU A 45 9.65 -0.06 17.57
N PRO A 46 10.25 1.14 17.52
CA PRO A 46 11.23 1.55 18.52
C PRO A 46 10.75 1.38 19.97
N ALA A 47 11.62 0.83 20.82
CA ALA A 47 11.29 0.53 22.21
C ALA A 47 10.94 1.80 23.01
N TRP A 48 11.60 2.92 22.70
CA TRP A 48 11.43 4.22 23.35
C TRP A 48 10.10 4.93 23.02
N LEU A 49 9.34 4.46 22.02
CA LEU A 49 8.05 5.04 21.70
C LEU A 49 7.07 4.88 22.87
N ASP A 50 6.43 5.98 23.21
CA ASP A 50 5.42 6.06 24.25
C ASP A 50 4.28 5.04 24.05
N GLY A 51 3.78 4.49 25.17
CA GLY A 51 2.75 3.45 25.19
C GLY A 51 1.40 3.96 24.68
N ASP A 52 1.03 5.18 25.05
CA ASP A 52 -0.20 5.81 24.57
C ASP A 52 -0.12 6.14 23.08
N LEU A 53 1.02 6.62 22.61
CA LEU A 53 1.25 6.86 21.19
C LEU A 53 1.16 5.57 20.36
N LYS A 54 1.76 4.47 20.84
CA LYS A 54 1.64 3.14 20.20
C LYS A 54 0.17 2.68 20.16
N ARG A 55 -0.57 2.91 21.25
CA ARG A 55 -1.98 2.54 21.40
C ARG A 55 -2.86 3.29 20.40
N THR A 56 -2.73 4.61 20.31
CA THR A 56 -3.52 5.44 19.39
C THR A 56 -3.09 5.27 17.93
N PHE A 57 -1.80 5.06 17.66
CA PHE A 57 -1.31 4.69 16.33
C PHE A 57 -2.00 3.42 15.81
N LYS A 58 -2.10 2.38 16.66
CA LYS A 58 -2.82 1.14 16.33
C LYS A 58 -4.31 1.37 16.09
N GLN A 59 -4.97 2.23 16.87
CA GLN A 59 -6.39 2.58 16.66
C GLN A 59 -6.64 3.19 15.28
N VAL A 60 -5.75 4.07 14.83
CA VAL A 60 -5.86 4.70 13.51
C VAL A 60 -5.49 3.71 12.40
N LEU A 61 -4.42 2.93 12.58
CA LEU A 61 -3.99 1.92 11.61
C LEU A 61 -5.04 0.82 11.40
N ALA A 62 -5.83 0.48 12.43
CA ALA A 62 -6.92 -0.48 12.33
C ALA A 62 -7.97 -0.08 11.27
N ILE A 63 -8.27 1.22 11.15
CA ILE A 63 -9.19 1.73 10.11
C ILE A 63 -8.67 1.43 8.72
N TYR A 64 -7.36 1.58 8.51
CA TYR A 64 -6.74 1.26 7.23
C TYR A 64 -6.71 -0.25 7.00
N GLY A 65 -6.47 -1.06 8.02
CA GLY A 65 -6.54 -2.52 7.93
C GLY A 65 -7.94 -3.03 7.53
N GLU A 66 -8.98 -2.38 8.02
CA GLU A 66 -10.39 -2.69 7.72
C GLU A 66 -10.82 -2.19 6.33
N THR A 67 -10.45 -0.97 5.97
CA THR A 67 -11.00 -0.28 4.80
C THR A 67 -10.11 -0.30 3.56
N CYS A 68 -8.82 -0.56 3.71
CA CYS A 68 -7.81 -0.53 2.63
C CYS A 68 -7.13 -1.90 2.46
N SER A 69 -6.39 -2.10 1.36
CA SER A 69 -5.69 -3.36 1.14
C SER A 69 -4.65 -3.62 2.23
N ALA A 70 -4.38 -4.91 2.48
CA ALA A 70 -3.35 -5.31 3.43
C ALA A 70 -1.98 -4.67 3.09
N GLN A 71 -1.64 -4.61 1.80
CA GLN A 71 -0.39 -4.00 1.33
C GLN A 71 -0.32 -2.49 1.62
N TYR A 72 -1.43 -1.76 1.47
CA TYR A 72 -1.43 -0.33 1.78
C TYR A 72 -1.22 -0.08 3.28
N THR A 73 -1.86 -0.90 4.12
CA THR A 73 -1.77 -0.81 5.59
C THR A 73 -0.35 -1.09 6.09
N ILE A 74 0.31 -2.15 5.58
CA ILE A 74 1.72 -2.42 5.96
C ILE A 74 2.68 -1.35 5.46
N LEU A 75 2.43 -0.75 4.28
CA LEU A 75 3.23 0.38 3.81
C LEU A 75 3.06 1.62 4.70
N LEU A 76 1.84 1.91 5.18
CA LEU A 76 1.63 2.97 6.18
C LEU A 76 2.43 2.67 7.45
N TYR A 77 2.36 1.43 7.96
CA TYR A 77 3.14 1.00 9.11
C TYR A 77 4.64 1.26 8.93
N HIS A 78 5.21 0.84 7.80
CA HIS A 78 6.64 1.02 7.53
C HIS A 78 7.04 2.50 7.44
N ARG A 79 6.23 3.35 6.78
CA ARG A 79 6.50 4.79 6.71
C ARG A 79 6.56 5.43 8.10
N PHE A 80 5.58 5.12 8.96
CA PHE A 80 5.59 5.65 10.32
C PHE A 80 6.73 5.07 11.17
N LYS A 81 7.06 3.79 11.00
CA LYS A 81 8.25 3.20 11.64
C LYS A 81 9.52 3.98 11.26
N SER A 82 9.75 4.21 9.96
CA SER A 82 10.89 4.98 9.47
C SER A 82 10.88 6.42 9.97
N TYR A 83 9.71 7.07 10.03
CA TYR A 83 9.55 8.39 10.62
C TYR A 83 9.96 8.42 12.10
N PHE A 84 9.48 7.46 12.91
CA PHE A 84 9.85 7.37 14.32
C PHE A 84 11.36 7.20 14.49
N GLU A 85 11.97 6.30 13.72
CA GLU A 85 13.42 6.05 13.77
C GLU A 85 14.23 7.31 13.39
N ALA A 86 13.80 8.02 12.34
CA ALA A 86 14.48 9.21 11.81
C ALA A 86 14.33 10.47 12.69
N THR A 87 13.35 10.51 13.59
CA THR A 87 13.00 11.73 14.35
C THR A 87 13.01 11.53 15.87
N HIS A 88 13.70 10.50 16.37
CA HIS A 88 13.75 10.15 17.80
C HIS A 88 14.17 11.28 18.75
N SER A 89 14.91 12.29 18.27
CA SER A 89 15.39 13.44 19.04
C SER A 89 14.44 14.66 19.01
N LEU A 90 13.33 14.56 18.29
CA LEU A 90 12.35 15.62 18.12
C LEU A 90 10.99 15.18 18.67
N PRO A 91 10.15 16.12 19.13
CA PRO A 91 8.78 15.81 19.49
C PRO A 91 8.04 15.18 18.29
N LEU A 92 7.54 13.96 18.46
CA LEU A 92 6.82 13.26 17.41
C LEU A 92 5.54 14.00 17.03
N PHE A 93 5.20 13.94 15.75
CA PHE A 93 4.08 14.63 15.12
C PHE A 93 4.06 16.15 15.36
N SER A 94 5.22 16.77 15.59
CA SER A 94 5.38 18.22 15.62
C SER A 94 5.72 18.79 14.24
N PRO A 95 5.54 20.11 14.01
CA PRO A 95 5.99 20.75 12.78
C PRO A 95 7.48 20.52 12.50
N GLU A 96 8.31 20.59 13.53
CA GLU A 96 9.77 20.47 13.45
C GLU A 96 10.19 19.05 13.04
N SER A 97 9.61 18.01 13.66
CA SER A 97 9.92 16.62 13.29
C SER A 97 9.44 16.28 11.89
N MET A 98 8.28 16.78 11.46
CA MET A 98 7.78 16.55 10.11
C MET A 98 8.60 17.28 9.04
N ILE A 99 9.04 18.52 9.30
CA ILE A 99 9.95 19.26 8.40
C ILE A 99 11.29 18.52 8.30
N SER A 100 11.87 18.14 9.44
CA SER A 100 13.13 17.39 9.48
C SER A 100 13.03 16.08 8.68
N TYR A 101 11.95 15.32 8.89
CA TYR A 101 11.74 14.08 8.16
C TYR A 101 11.57 14.31 6.66
N ARG A 102 10.77 15.30 6.24
CA ARG A 102 10.59 15.66 4.82
C ARG A 102 11.93 15.96 4.14
N SER A 103 12.84 16.66 4.81
CA SER A 103 14.18 16.93 4.29
C SER A 103 15.01 15.66 4.12
N GLN A 104 14.86 14.67 5.00
CA GLN A 104 15.58 13.39 4.91
C GLN A 104 15.07 12.48 3.78
N ILE A 105 13.79 12.59 3.40
CA ILE A 105 13.17 11.79 2.34
C ILE A 105 12.90 12.59 1.06
N ALA A 106 13.75 13.56 0.72
CA ALA A 106 13.54 14.46 -0.42
C ALA A 106 13.30 13.71 -1.76
N ASP A 107 14.02 12.62 -2.00
CA ASP A 107 13.89 11.81 -3.23
C ASP A 107 12.61 10.96 -3.27
N THR A 108 12.08 10.62 -2.10
CA THR A 108 10.85 9.83 -1.94
C THR A 108 9.73 10.62 -1.28
N GLU A 109 9.72 11.95 -1.48
CA GLU A 109 8.79 12.88 -0.82
C GLU A 109 7.30 12.48 -0.97
N TRP A 110 6.97 11.80 -2.07
CA TRP A 110 5.63 11.26 -2.33
C TRP A 110 5.10 10.35 -1.21
N GLU A 111 5.97 9.77 -0.39
CA GLU A 111 5.62 8.99 0.81
C GLU A 111 4.91 9.82 1.89
N LEU A 112 5.08 11.14 1.90
CA LEU A 112 4.38 12.04 2.83
C LEU A 112 2.89 12.16 2.54
N SER A 113 2.45 11.91 1.29
CA SER A 113 1.04 12.00 0.91
C SER A 113 0.15 11.03 1.71
N PRO A 114 0.44 9.72 1.77
CA PRO A 114 -0.30 8.79 2.62
C PRO A 114 -0.14 9.07 4.13
N MET A 115 1.02 9.56 4.58
CA MET A 115 1.19 9.97 5.99
C MET A 115 0.28 11.15 6.36
N ARG A 116 0.15 12.15 5.47
CA ARG A 116 -0.78 13.28 5.64
C ARG A 116 -2.23 12.80 5.77
N ALA A 117 -2.64 11.86 4.93
CA ALA A 117 -3.98 11.28 5.01
C ALA A 117 -4.19 10.51 6.33
N PHE A 118 -3.18 9.78 6.79
CA PHE A 118 -3.22 9.07 8.07
C PHE A 118 -3.33 10.03 9.26
N ILE A 119 -2.52 11.09 9.30
CA ILE A 119 -2.55 12.12 10.34
C ILE A 119 -3.90 12.85 10.32
N ARG A 120 -4.46 13.12 9.15
CA ARG A 120 -5.82 13.69 9.04
C ARG A 120 -6.87 12.81 9.71
N THR A 121 -6.83 11.50 9.45
CA THR A 121 -7.72 10.53 10.10
C THR A 121 -7.47 10.48 11.61
N TRP A 122 -6.22 10.52 12.05
CA TRP A 122 -5.87 10.55 13.47
C TRP A 122 -6.50 11.76 14.19
N VAL A 123 -6.30 12.95 13.63
CA VAL A 123 -6.83 14.21 14.17
C VAL A 123 -8.35 14.23 14.12
N SER A 124 -8.99 13.75 13.05
CA SER A 124 -10.46 13.76 12.94
C SER A 124 -11.16 12.83 13.94
N LEU A 125 -10.50 11.73 14.33
CA LEU A 125 -10.97 10.84 15.40
C LEU A 125 -10.69 11.40 16.80
N GLY A 126 -9.88 12.45 16.87
CA GLY A 126 -9.54 13.16 18.09
C GLY A 126 -8.47 12.48 18.95
N TYR A 127 -8.02 11.25 18.65
CA TYR A 127 -7.04 10.53 19.48
C TYR A 127 -5.79 11.36 19.81
N PRO A 128 -5.25 11.27 21.04
CA PRO A 128 -4.01 11.96 21.37
C PRO A 128 -2.83 11.41 20.56
N GLY A 129 -1.81 12.25 20.35
CA GLY A 129 -0.55 11.87 19.70
C GLY A 129 -0.23 12.62 18.41
N ALA A 130 -1.23 12.96 17.59
CA ALA A 130 -1.04 13.76 16.38
C ALA A 130 -1.53 15.20 16.57
N SER A 131 -0.72 16.20 16.20
CA SER A 131 -1.06 17.62 16.33
C SER A 131 -1.89 18.14 15.15
N ALA A 132 -2.96 18.88 15.44
CA ALA A 132 -3.75 19.59 14.43
C ALA A 132 -2.93 20.69 13.72
N ASP A 133 -1.98 21.33 14.43
CA ASP A 133 -1.12 22.35 13.83
C ASP A 133 -0.15 21.73 12.81
N THR A 134 0.39 20.56 13.13
CA THR A 134 1.21 19.78 12.20
C THR A 134 0.43 19.39 10.95
N LEU A 135 -0.81 18.91 11.12
CA LEU A 135 -1.68 18.61 9.99
C LEU A 135 -1.91 19.85 9.12
N LYS A 136 -2.24 21.00 9.73
CA LYS A 136 -2.45 22.27 9.01
C LYS A 136 -1.21 22.68 8.21
N MET A 137 -0.02 22.55 8.78
CA MET A 137 1.24 22.79 8.05
C MET A 137 1.39 21.83 6.86
N MET A 138 1.17 20.54 7.06
CA MET A 138 1.29 19.53 6.00
C MET A 138 0.27 19.73 4.88
N GLU A 139 -0.90 20.30 5.16
CA GLU A 139 -1.90 20.64 4.14
C GLU A 139 -1.43 21.76 3.21
N GLY A 140 -0.55 22.65 3.68
CA GLY A 140 0.13 23.65 2.85
C GLY A 140 1.25 23.08 1.97
N TRP A 141 1.68 21.84 2.18
CA TRP A 141 2.75 21.24 1.39
C TRP A 141 2.29 20.78 0.01
N ARG A 142 2.99 21.26 -1.02
CA ARG A 142 3.00 20.63 -2.35
C ARG A 142 3.94 19.42 -2.31
N ILE A 143 3.36 18.23 -2.30
CA ILE A 143 4.10 16.95 -2.29
C ILE A 143 4.16 16.44 -3.73
N LYS A 144 5.36 16.24 -4.28
CA LYS A 144 5.51 15.69 -5.63
C LYS A 144 5.04 14.22 -5.64
N GLY A 145 4.38 13.79 -6.70
CA GLY A 145 4.08 12.37 -6.90
C GLY A 145 5.36 11.59 -7.24
N SER A 146 5.36 10.28 -6.97
CA SER A 146 6.44 9.39 -7.44
C SER A 146 6.53 9.50 -8.96
N GLU A 147 7.74 9.57 -9.51
CA GLU A 147 7.93 9.45 -10.96
C GLU A 147 7.48 8.05 -11.40
N LYS A 148 6.55 8.01 -12.37
CA LYS A 148 6.00 6.76 -12.88
C LYS A 148 6.11 6.74 -14.38
N GLY A 149 6.61 5.63 -14.91
CA GLY A 149 6.62 5.38 -16.34
C GLY A 149 7.57 6.26 -17.15
N TYR A 150 8.51 6.97 -16.52
CA TYR A 150 9.49 7.79 -17.25
C TYR A 150 10.30 6.94 -18.23
N ALA A 151 10.87 5.81 -17.77
CA ALA A 151 11.61 4.89 -18.62
C ALA A 151 10.78 4.34 -19.78
N VAL A 152 9.48 4.13 -19.54
CA VAL A 152 8.55 3.65 -20.58
C VAL A 152 8.26 4.76 -21.60
N GLN A 153 7.99 5.98 -21.14
CA GLN A 153 7.70 7.14 -21.99
C GLN A 153 8.91 7.57 -22.82
N SER A 154 10.11 7.43 -22.27
CA SER A 154 11.36 7.80 -22.95
C SER A 154 11.91 6.70 -23.86
N MET A 155 11.24 5.54 -23.95
CA MET A 155 11.73 4.37 -24.69
C MET A 155 13.17 4.01 -24.28
N CYS A 156 13.44 4.05 -22.97
CA CYS A 156 14.75 3.73 -22.44
C CYS A 156 15.18 2.32 -22.87
N PRO A 157 16.35 2.13 -23.48
CA PRO A 157 16.75 0.82 -24.01
C PRO A 157 16.89 -0.25 -22.92
N GLU A 158 17.20 0.14 -21.67
CA GLU A 158 17.43 -0.79 -20.57
C GLU A 158 16.18 -1.05 -19.70
N ASN A 159 15.34 -0.03 -19.51
CA ASN A 159 14.23 -0.07 -18.54
C ASN A 159 12.88 0.32 -19.15
N GLY A 160 12.83 0.56 -20.47
CA GLY A 160 11.63 0.90 -21.22
C GLY A 160 10.82 -0.34 -21.61
N PRO A 161 9.85 -0.20 -22.52
CA PRO A 161 9.11 -1.34 -23.03
C PRO A 161 10.03 -2.21 -23.90
N LEU A 162 9.66 -3.49 -24.02
CA LEU A 162 10.29 -4.39 -24.97
C LEU A 162 10.07 -3.87 -26.40
N THR A 163 11.11 -3.95 -27.22
CA THR A 163 11.05 -3.69 -28.65
C THR A 163 10.26 -4.78 -29.37
N ASP A 164 9.84 -4.52 -30.62
CA ASP A 164 9.11 -5.50 -31.42
C ASP A 164 9.91 -6.80 -31.61
N ILE A 165 11.23 -6.69 -31.79
CA ILE A 165 12.12 -7.85 -31.96
C ILE A 165 12.21 -8.66 -30.65
N GLU A 166 12.32 -8.00 -29.50
CA GLU A 166 12.34 -8.69 -28.20
C GLU A 166 10.99 -9.35 -27.90
N MET A 167 9.88 -8.69 -28.23
CA MET A 167 8.54 -9.27 -28.10
C MET A 167 8.37 -10.50 -29.01
N GLU A 168 8.83 -10.43 -30.26
CA GLU A 168 8.82 -11.57 -31.18
C GLU A 168 9.68 -12.73 -30.67
N ALA A 169 10.86 -12.43 -30.11
CA ALA A 169 11.74 -13.43 -29.50
C ALA A 169 11.08 -14.11 -28.28
N ILE A 170 10.35 -13.36 -27.45
CA ILE A 170 9.60 -13.93 -26.31
C ILE A 170 8.49 -14.85 -26.82
N VAL A 171 7.70 -14.39 -27.79
CA VAL A 171 6.56 -15.16 -28.31
C VAL A 171 7.03 -16.45 -28.98
N SER A 172 8.02 -16.36 -29.85
CA SER A 172 8.62 -17.54 -30.51
C SER A 172 9.24 -18.49 -29.48
N GLY A 173 10.01 -17.98 -28.52
CA GLY A 173 10.61 -18.80 -27.47
C GLY A 173 9.59 -19.54 -26.59
N VAL A 174 8.45 -18.91 -26.28
CA VAL A 174 7.35 -19.57 -25.56
C VAL A 174 6.73 -20.70 -26.39
N LEU A 175 6.51 -20.48 -27.69
CA LEU A 175 5.96 -21.49 -28.60
C LEU A 175 6.94 -22.66 -28.78
N ASP A 176 8.23 -22.38 -28.96
CA ASP A 176 9.26 -23.41 -29.10
C ASP A 176 9.36 -24.26 -27.84
N CYS A 177 9.37 -23.62 -26.66
CA CYS A 177 9.38 -24.33 -25.38
C CYS A 177 8.14 -25.20 -25.18
N TYR A 178 6.97 -24.75 -25.65
CA TYR A 178 5.76 -25.56 -25.64
C TYR A 178 5.86 -26.75 -26.62
N ALA A 179 6.35 -26.52 -27.84
CA ALA A 179 6.49 -27.56 -28.86
C ALA A 179 7.41 -28.71 -28.45
N ILE A 180 8.49 -28.40 -27.71
CA ILE A 180 9.42 -29.42 -27.18
C ILE A 180 9.06 -29.91 -25.77
N GLY A 181 7.90 -29.54 -25.23
CA GLY A 181 7.38 -30.02 -23.94
C GLY A 181 8.07 -29.45 -22.71
N LYS A 182 8.84 -28.35 -22.83
CA LYS A 182 9.43 -27.63 -21.68
C LYS A 182 8.42 -26.76 -20.93
N LEU A 183 7.37 -26.30 -21.61
CA LEU A 183 6.22 -25.63 -21.00
C LEU A 183 4.97 -26.47 -21.18
N ASP A 184 4.13 -26.53 -20.15
CA ASP A 184 2.79 -27.10 -20.27
C ASP A 184 1.82 -26.07 -20.87
N LEU A 185 0.64 -26.54 -21.29
CA LEU A 185 -0.38 -25.67 -21.90
C LEU A 185 -0.77 -24.51 -20.98
N ARG A 186 -0.82 -24.73 -19.66
CA ARG A 186 -1.23 -23.72 -18.70
C ARG A 186 -0.22 -22.57 -18.62
N ALA A 187 1.06 -22.90 -18.46
CA ALA A 187 2.15 -21.93 -18.43
C ALA A 187 2.25 -21.17 -19.75
N THR A 188 2.12 -21.87 -20.88
CA THR A 188 2.09 -21.27 -22.21
C THR A 188 0.93 -20.27 -22.35
N CYS A 189 -0.29 -20.64 -21.94
CA CYS A 189 -1.43 -19.74 -21.98
C CYS A 189 -1.20 -18.48 -21.11
N PHE A 190 -0.65 -18.62 -19.90
CA PHE A 190 -0.37 -17.46 -19.05
C PHE A 190 0.68 -16.53 -19.65
N ALA A 191 1.78 -17.08 -20.18
CA ALA A 191 2.82 -16.29 -20.84
C ALA A 191 2.26 -15.54 -22.07
N MET A 192 1.50 -16.24 -22.93
CA MET A 192 0.90 -15.64 -24.12
C MET A 192 -0.16 -14.58 -23.78
N ILE A 193 -1.01 -14.81 -22.78
CA ILE A 193 -1.98 -13.80 -22.34
C ILE A 193 -1.26 -12.55 -21.84
N LEU A 194 -0.20 -12.71 -21.04
CA LEU A 194 0.58 -11.58 -20.54
C LEU A 194 1.24 -10.80 -21.68
N ALA A 195 1.96 -11.50 -22.56
CA ALA A 195 2.69 -10.90 -23.69
C ALA A 195 1.75 -10.16 -24.65
N MET A 196 0.59 -10.75 -24.98
CA MET A 196 -0.31 -10.20 -26.00
C MET A 196 -1.25 -9.12 -25.49
N THR A 197 -1.48 -9.02 -24.17
CA THR A 197 -2.48 -8.11 -23.61
C THR A 197 -1.95 -7.08 -22.64
N GLY A 198 -0.73 -7.26 -22.11
CA GLY A 198 -0.11 -6.37 -21.12
C GLY A 198 -0.92 -6.25 -19.82
N ARG A 199 -1.84 -7.19 -19.54
CA ARG A 199 -2.73 -7.12 -18.37
C ARG A 199 -1.97 -7.44 -17.09
N ARG A 200 -2.40 -6.82 -15.99
CA ARG A 200 -1.76 -7.04 -14.68
C ARG A 200 -1.89 -8.52 -14.29
N PRO A 201 -0.86 -9.15 -13.68
CA PRO A 201 -0.92 -10.53 -13.25
C PRO A 201 -2.16 -10.86 -12.38
N THR A 202 -2.59 -9.93 -11.52
CA THR A 202 -3.80 -10.11 -10.70
C THR A 202 -5.09 -10.22 -11.52
N GLN A 203 -5.17 -9.55 -12.67
CA GLN A 203 -6.33 -9.67 -13.58
C GLN A 203 -6.31 -11.00 -14.32
N ILE A 204 -5.12 -11.46 -14.74
CA ILE A 204 -4.94 -12.76 -15.41
C ILE A 204 -5.28 -13.89 -14.44
N ALA A 205 -4.79 -13.83 -13.20
CA ALA A 205 -5.05 -14.82 -12.18
C ALA A 205 -6.53 -14.87 -11.73
N ALA A 206 -7.29 -13.79 -11.95
CA ALA A 206 -8.71 -13.71 -11.61
C ALA A 206 -9.64 -14.21 -12.73
N LEU A 207 -9.11 -14.61 -13.89
CA LEU A 207 -9.90 -15.11 -15.02
C LEU A 207 -10.68 -16.38 -14.66
N LYS A 208 -11.91 -16.46 -15.13
CA LYS A 208 -12.80 -17.61 -15.03
C LYS A 208 -13.19 -18.11 -16.42
N ILE A 209 -13.72 -19.33 -16.50
CA ILE A 209 -14.12 -19.95 -17.77
C ILE A 209 -15.11 -19.07 -18.56
N LYS A 210 -16.05 -18.41 -17.87
CA LYS A 210 -17.04 -17.51 -18.50
C LYS A 210 -16.46 -16.19 -19.04
N ASP A 211 -15.20 -15.89 -18.75
CA ASP A 211 -14.53 -14.71 -19.29
C ASP A 211 -14.02 -14.94 -20.72
N LEU A 212 -13.92 -16.20 -21.17
CA LEU A 212 -13.58 -16.53 -22.56
C LEU A 212 -14.85 -16.56 -23.41
N MET A 213 -14.91 -15.66 -24.40
CA MET A 213 -16.04 -15.53 -25.32
C MET A 213 -15.59 -15.90 -26.73
N SER A 214 -16.39 -16.70 -27.41
CA SER A 214 -16.23 -16.97 -28.84
C SER A 214 -17.22 -16.13 -29.62
N VAL A 215 -16.73 -15.34 -30.59
CA VAL A 215 -17.55 -14.54 -31.49
C VAL A 215 -17.07 -14.80 -32.92
N GLY A 216 -17.84 -15.59 -33.68
CA GLY A 216 -17.42 -16.08 -34.99
C GLY A 216 -16.19 -16.98 -34.89
N GLN A 217 -15.13 -16.66 -35.64
CA GLN A 217 -13.86 -17.39 -35.61
C GLN A 217 -12.83 -16.78 -34.64
N ARG A 218 -13.24 -15.83 -33.79
CA ARG A 218 -12.35 -15.11 -32.87
C ARG A 218 -12.71 -15.42 -31.42
N TYR A 219 -11.68 -15.39 -30.58
CA TYR A 219 -11.83 -15.47 -29.13
C TYR A 219 -11.53 -14.12 -28.50
N PHE A 220 -12.30 -13.78 -27.47
CA PHE A 220 -12.17 -12.57 -26.68
C PHE A 220 -12.10 -12.94 -25.21
N ILE A 221 -11.29 -12.23 -24.44
CA ILE A 221 -11.19 -12.42 -22.98
C ILE A 221 -11.74 -11.17 -22.31
N ASN A 222 -12.81 -11.34 -21.53
CA ASN A 222 -13.38 -10.29 -20.70
C ASN A 222 -12.59 -10.18 -19.38
N PHE A 223 -11.55 -9.35 -19.37
CA PHE A 223 -10.72 -9.20 -18.17
C PHE A 223 -11.49 -8.54 -17.02
N PRO A 224 -11.52 -9.16 -15.83
CA PRO A 224 -12.09 -8.52 -14.65
C PRO A 224 -11.30 -7.25 -14.30
N ARG A 225 -12.00 -6.24 -13.75
CA ARG A 225 -11.31 -5.06 -13.22
C ARG A 225 -10.48 -5.48 -12.01
N GLY A 226 -9.17 -5.35 -12.12
CA GLY A 226 -8.28 -5.49 -10.96
C GLY A 226 -8.46 -4.29 -10.04
N LYS A 227 -8.71 -4.53 -8.76
CA LYS A 227 -8.44 -3.54 -7.72
C LYS A 227 -6.97 -3.60 -7.35
#